data_AF-A0A538G5S2-F1
#
_entry.id   AF-A0A538G5S2-F1
#
_cell.length_a   1.000
_cell.length_b   1.000
_cell.length_c   1.000
_cell.angle_alpha   90.00
_cell.angle_beta   90.00
_cell.angle_gamma   90.00
#
_symmetry.space_group_name_H-M   'P 1'
#
loop_
_entity.id
_entity.type
_entity.pdbx_description
1 polymer ?
#
loop_
_entity_poly.entity_id
_entity_poly.type
_entity_poly.pdbx_seq_one_letter_code
_entity_poly.pdbx_strand_id
1 'polypeptide(L)'
;MGTGIALAAVTSQQVLFPPNNAANSGAANIRIVHTVANDFDSGWHTHPGPAIVQVQAGNFKIYQGSCQPTVVQKGETYIEIPGVAVRAVADGPVEWTTTLVIPGPFGGSPAPPAQTNLTTNPCA
;
A
#
# COMPACT_ATOMS: atom_id res chain seq x y z
N MET A 1 -13.89 13.98 18.37
CA MET A 1 -12.67 13.14 18.42
C MET A 1 -13.14 11.72 18.69
N GLY A 2 -13.10 10.84 17.69
CA GLY A 2 -13.50 9.44 17.83
C GLY A 2 -12.39 8.55 17.27
N THR A 3 -11.77 7.75 18.13
CA THR A 3 -10.79 6.74 17.74
C THR A 3 -11.52 5.59 17.06
N GLY A 4 -11.47 5.52 15.74
CA GLY A 4 -11.96 4.37 14.97
C GLY A 4 -11.04 3.16 15.18
N ILE A 5 -11.61 2.03 15.61
CA ILE A 5 -10.88 0.77 15.72
C ILE A 5 -10.94 0.09 14.35
N ALA A 6 -9.83 0.06 13.62
CA ALA A 6 -9.72 -0.67 12.37
C ALA A 6 -9.55 -2.17 12.65
N LEU A 7 -10.50 -2.99 12.18
CA LEU A 7 -10.35 -4.45 12.12
C LEU A 7 -9.71 -4.79 10.76
N ALA A 8 -8.39 -4.65 10.66
CA ALA A 8 -7.65 -5.13 9.50
C ALA A 8 -7.49 -6.66 9.61
N ALA A 9 -8.38 -7.43 9.00
CA ALA A 9 -8.15 -8.85 8.80
C ALA A 9 -7.04 -9.03 7.75
N VAL A 10 -5.79 -9.19 8.20
CA VAL A 10 -4.66 -9.42 7.31
C VAL A 10 -4.73 -10.85 6.76
N THR A 11 -5.44 -11.06 5.66
CA THR A 11 -5.35 -12.29 4.86
C THR A 11 -4.16 -12.19 3.91
N SER A 12 -2.93 -12.28 4.44
CA SER A 12 -1.73 -12.29 3.59
C SER A 12 -1.62 -13.62 2.83
N GLN A 13 -1.88 -13.61 1.52
CA GLN A 13 -1.38 -14.67 0.62
C GLN A 13 -0.07 -14.18 0.00
N GLN A 14 1.00 -14.95 0.20
CA GLN A 14 2.27 -14.79 -0.51
C GLN A 14 2.23 -15.66 -1.77
N VAL A 15 2.26 -15.05 -2.96
CA VAL A 15 2.39 -15.78 -4.23
C VAL A 15 3.86 -15.86 -4.61
N LEU A 16 4.37 -17.09 -4.76
CA LEU A 16 5.78 -17.42 -5.01
C LEU A 16 6.02 -17.65 -6.51
N PHE A 17 6.90 -16.88 -7.14
CA PHE A 17 7.40 -17.18 -8.49
C PHE A 17 8.72 -17.97 -8.37
N PRO A 18 8.77 -19.25 -8.78
CA PRO A 18 10.02 -20.02 -8.72
C PRO A 18 11.07 -19.44 -9.68
N PRO A 19 12.36 -19.42 -9.29
CA PRO A 19 13.41 -18.83 -10.10
C PRO A 19 13.71 -19.70 -11.32
N ASN A 20 13.56 -19.16 -12.53
CA ASN A 20 14.21 -19.69 -13.71
C ASN A 20 15.63 -19.08 -13.81
N ASN A 21 16.59 -19.74 -13.17
CA ASN A 21 18.03 -19.74 -13.49
C ASN A 21 18.62 -18.46 -14.14
N ALA A 22 18.76 -17.38 -13.37
CA ALA A 22 19.88 -16.41 -13.45
C ALA A 22 19.79 -15.42 -12.28
N ALA A 23 20.60 -15.62 -11.24
CA ALA A 23 21.03 -14.63 -10.24
C ALA A 23 20.04 -13.48 -9.89
N ASN A 24 18.97 -13.76 -9.14
CA ASN A 24 18.23 -12.85 -8.24
C ASN A 24 17.75 -11.45 -8.75
N SER A 25 17.89 -11.11 -10.03
CA SER A 25 17.40 -9.85 -10.62
C SER A 25 15.97 -9.95 -11.14
N GLY A 26 15.11 -10.68 -10.42
CA GLY A 26 13.69 -10.90 -10.78
C GLY A 26 12.81 -11.52 -9.69
N ALA A 27 13.33 -11.69 -8.47
CA ALA A 27 12.54 -12.17 -7.33
C ALA A 27 11.68 -11.05 -6.75
N ALA A 28 10.39 -11.32 -6.56
CA ALA A 28 9.46 -10.40 -5.93
C ALA A 28 8.63 -11.14 -4.88
N ASN A 29 8.44 -10.50 -3.72
CA ASN A 29 7.48 -10.96 -2.73
C ASN A 29 6.19 -10.18 -2.94
N ILE A 30 5.08 -10.88 -3.19
CA ILE A 30 3.77 -10.25 -3.29
C ILE A 30 3.05 -10.36 -1.95
N ARG A 31 2.55 -9.23 -1.46
CA ARG A 31 1.67 -9.16 -0.29
C ARG A 31 0.33 -8.57 -0.71
N ILE A 32 -0.72 -9.37 -0.59
CA ILE A 32 -2.11 -8.95 -0.84
C ILE A 32 -2.82 -8.80 0.50
N VAL A 33 -3.50 -7.68 0.69
CA VAL A 33 -4.31 -7.41 1.89
C VAL A 33 -5.62 -6.77 1.48
N HIS A 34 -6.72 -7.40 1.89
CA HIS A 34 -8.05 -6.79 1.88
C HIS A 34 -8.26 -6.02 3.18
N THR A 35 -8.86 -4.84 3.12
CA THR A 35 -9.10 -4.00 4.30
C THR A 35 -10.44 -3.29 4.20
N VAL A 36 -11.13 -3.24 5.33
CA VAL A 36 -12.36 -2.46 5.54
C VAL A 36 -12.09 -1.49 6.68
N ALA A 37 -12.39 -0.21 6.46
CA ALA A 37 -12.21 0.83 7.47
C ALA A 37 -13.32 1.88 7.40
N ASN A 38 -13.39 2.72 8.43
CA ASN A 38 -14.20 3.93 8.47
C ASN A 38 -13.33 5.06 9.02
N ASP A 39 -13.26 6.19 8.32
CA ASP A 39 -12.38 7.33 8.64
C ASP A 39 -10.88 6.93 8.71
N PHE A 40 -10.32 6.56 7.57
CA PHE A 40 -8.95 6.03 7.46
C PHE A 40 -7.93 7.10 7.08
N ASP A 41 -6.74 7.02 7.69
CA ASP A 41 -5.56 7.78 7.30
C ASP A 41 -4.33 6.88 7.43
N SER A 42 -3.60 6.67 6.33
CA SER A 42 -2.38 5.86 6.35
C SER A 42 -1.22 6.53 7.07
N GLY A 43 -1.26 7.85 7.26
CA GLY A 43 -0.08 8.67 7.49
C GLY A 43 0.82 8.73 6.25
N TRP A 44 1.81 9.61 6.29
CA TRP A 44 2.82 9.72 5.22
C TRP A 44 3.83 8.58 5.30
N HIS A 45 4.07 7.91 4.18
CA HIS A 45 5.02 6.80 4.09
C HIS A 45 5.57 6.64 2.67
N THR A 46 6.52 5.72 2.48
CA THR A 46 7.01 5.27 1.17
C THR A 46 6.98 3.75 1.09
N HIS A 47 6.87 3.22 -0.14
CA HIS A 47 6.97 1.79 -0.40
C HIS A 47 8.28 1.43 -1.12
N PRO A 48 8.86 0.24 -0.83
CA PRO A 48 10.05 -0.24 -1.53
C PRO A 48 9.75 -0.72 -2.96
N GLY A 49 8.50 -0.98 -3.30
CA GLY A 49 8.02 -1.31 -4.64
C GLY A 49 6.56 -0.89 -4.81
N PRO A 50 5.92 -1.16 -5.97
CA PRO A 50 4.62 -0.59 -6.28
C PRO A 50 3.55 -1.17 -5.36
N ALA A 51 2.70 -0.29 -4.82
CA ALA A 51 1.48 -0.67 -4.13
C ALA A 51 0.29 -0.40 -5.06
N ILE A 52 -0.48 -1.44 -5.36
CA ILE A 52 -1.66 -1.38 -6.21
C ILE A 52 -2.87 -1.36 -5.30
N VAL A 53 -3.59 -0.25 -5.27
CA VAL A 53 -4.77 -0.02 -4.43
C VAL A 53 -6.01 -0.12 -5.32
N GLN A 54 -6.80 -1.18 -5.14
CA GLN A 54 -8.08 -1.36 -5.83
C GLN A 54 -9.21 -1.10 -4.84
N VAL A 55 -10.08 -0.14 -5.12
CA VAL A 55 -11.18 0.25 -4.21
C VAL A 55 -12.43 -0.54 -4.54
N GLN A 56 -13.00 -1.25 -3.56
CA GLN A 56 -14.27 -2.00 -3.70
C GLN A 56 -15.48 -1.22 -3.17
N ALA A 57 -15.31 -0.34 -2.17
CA ALA A 57 -16.34 0.55 -1.65
C ALA A 57 -15.75 1.85 -1.09
N GLY A 58 -16.54 2.93 -1.05
CA GLY A 58 -16.06 4.24 -0.63
C GLY A 58 -15.14 4.90 -1.66
N ASN A 59 -14.26 5.78 -1.19
CA ASN A 59 -13.23 6.42 -2.00
C ASN A 59 -11.99 6.79 -1.15
N PHE A 60 -10.84 6.90 -1.81
CA PHE A 60 -9.65 7.51 -1.24
C PHE A 60 -9.34 8.86 -1.88
N LYS A 61 -8.79 9.77 -1.08
CA LYS A 61 -7.93 10.87 -1.51
C LYS A 61 -6.49 10.41 -1.34
N ILE A 62 -5.80 10.12 -2.43
CA ILE A 62 -4.39 9.71 -2.42
C ILE A 62 -3.51 10.90 -2.80
N TYR A 63 -2.65 11.31 -1.88
CA TYR A 63 -1.65 12.34 -2.07
C TYR A 63 -0.32 11.66 -2.39
N GLN A 64 0.22 11.83 -3.59
CA GLN A 64 1.54 11.31 -3.95
C GLN A 64 2.26 12.26 -4.90
N GLY A 65 3.51 12.61 -4.56
CA GLY A 65 4.33 13.52 -5.36
C GLY A 65 3.84 14.98 -5.45
N SER A 66 2.67 15.28 -4.87
CA SER A 66 2.12 16.63 -4.77
C SER A 66 1.16 16.74 -3.57
N CYS A 67 0.76 17.96 -3.25
CA CYS A 67 -0.21 18.26 -2.19
C CYS A 67 -1.66 18.32 -2.66
N GLN A 68 -1.90 17.97 -3.93
CA GLN A 68 -3.24 17.80 -4.48
C GLN A 68 -3.55 16.31 -4.57
N PRO A 69 -4.65 15.82 -3.95
CA PRO A 69 -4.95 14.41 -3.97
C PRO A 69 -5.56 14.00 -5.31
N THR A 70 -5.27 12.77 -5.71
CA THR A 70 -6.10 12.03 -6.67
C THR A 70 -7.24 11.37 -5.91
N VAL A 71 -8.48 11.57 -6.36
CA VAL A 71 -9.62 10.84 -5.82
C VAL A 71 -9.75 9.52 -6.57
N VAL A 72 -9.77 8.41 -5.82
CA VAL A 72 -9.89 7.05 -6.35
C VAL A 72 -11.17 6.45 -5.79
N GLN A 73 -12.13 6.18 -6.66
CA GLN A 73 -13.47 5.74 -6.32
C GLN A 73 -13.62 4.23 -6.43
N LYS A 74 -14.75 3.71 -5.93
CA LYS A 74 -15.16 2.31 -6.14
C LYS A 74 -14.99 1.87 -7.59
N GLY A 75 -14.33 0.73 -7.77
CA GLY A 75 -14.06 0.12 -9.07
C GLY A 75 -12.77 0.61 -9.72
N GLU A 76 -12.19 1.69 -9.22
CA GLU A 76 -10.93 2.24 -9.72
C GLU A 76 -9.72 1.62 -9.01
N THR A 77 -8.59 1.69 -9.69
CA THR A 77 -7.29 1.24 -9.20
C THR A 77 -6.30 2.39 -9.29
N TYR A 78 -5.51 2.56 -8.24
CA TYR A 78 -4.37 3.47 -8.21
C TYR A 78 -3.08 2.70 -7.97
N ILE A 79 -2.00 3.08 -8.66
CA ILE A 79 -0.68 2.47 -8.48
C ILE A 79 0.21 3.52 -7.84
N GLU A 80 0.59 3.27 -6.59
CA GLU A 80 1.50 4.13 -5.86
C GLU A 80 2.94 3.89 -6.32
N ILE A 81 3.63 4.99 -6.61
CA ILE A 81 5.00 5.00 -7.15
C ILE A 81 6.01 4.59 -6.05
N PRO A 82 6.89 3.61 -6.30
CA PRO A 82 7.95 3.23 -5.37
C PRO A 82 8.83 4.40 -4.95
N GLY A 83 9.18 4.48 -3.67
CA GLY A 83 10.07 5.51 -3.13
C GLY A 83 9.49 6.93 -3.07
N VAL A 84 8.29 7.17 -3.60
CA VAL A 84 7.62 8.49 -3.54
C VAL A 84 6.71 8.54 -2.32
N ALA A 85 6.82 9.62 -1.55
CA ALA A 85 5.98 9.84 -0.38
C ALA A 85 4.50 9.84 -0.77
N VAL A 86 3.72 9.02 -0.07
CA VAL A 86 2.29 8.83 -0.30
C VAL A 86 1.51 8.87 1.01
N ARG A 87 0.27 9.34 0.94
CA ARG A 87 -0.72 9.27 2.01
C ARG A 87 -2.10 9.04 1.41
N ALA A 88 -2.80 8.02 1.90
CA ALA A 88 -4.18 7.73 1.52
C ALA A 88 -5.11 8.11 2.68
N VAL A 89 -6.14 8.91 2.38
CA VAL A 89 -7.15 9.35 3.35
C VAL A 89 -8.54 9.00 2.83
N ALA A 90 -9.39 8.44 3.67
CA ALA A 90 -10.81 8.25 3.39
C ALA A 90 -11.65 8.85 4.51
N ASP A 91 -12.59 9.70 4.13
CA ASP A 91 -13.61 10.23 5.04
C ASP A 91 -14.83 9.29 4.94
N GLY A 92 -15.21 8.62 6.03
CA GLY A 92 -16.27 7.62 6.06
C GLY A 92 -15.84 6.19 5.65
N PRO A 93 -16.82 5.30 5.35
CA PRO A 93 -16.56 3.89 5.08
C PRO A 93 -15.82 3.67 3.76
N VAL A 94 -14.79 2.82 3.79
CA VAL A 94 -13.98 2.44 2.63
C VAL A 94 -13.59 0.96 2.70
N GLU A 95 -13.56 0.30 1.55
CA GLU A 95 -13.12 -1.08 1.39
C GLU A 95 -12.19 -1.14 0.19
N TRP A 96 -11.02 -1.75 0.37
CA TRP A 96 -10.01 -1.85 -0.67
C TRP A 96 -9.16 -3.11 -0.53
N THR A 97 -8.45 -3.44 -1.62
CA THR A 97 -7.39 -4.43 -1.63
C THR A 97 -6.10 -3.74 -2.04
N THR A 98 -5.05 -3.93 -1.25
CA THR A 98 -3.70 -3.51 -1.58
C THR A 98 -2.87 -4.73 -1.99
N THR A 99 -2.29 -4.68 -3.18
CA THR A 99 -1.24 -5.60 -3.62
C THR A 99 0.10 -4.86 -3.62
N LEU A 100 0.98 -5.19 -2.68
CA LEU A 100 2.35 -4.66 -2.63
C LEU A 100 3.32 -5.65 -3.27
N VAL A 101 4.11 -5.16 -4.22
CA VAL A 101 5.23 -5.91 -4.81
C VAL A 101 6.52 -5.45 -4.13
N ILE A 102 7.15 -6.33 -3.34
CA ILE A 102 8.37 -6.01 -2.60
C ILE A 102 9.57 -6.57 -3.37
N PRO A 103 10.49 -5.71 -3.87
CA PRO A 103 11.72 -6.15 -4.50
C PRO A 103 12.64 -6.81 -3.48
N GLY A 104 13.22 -7.96 -3.81
CA GLY A 104 14.25 -8.57 -2.98
C GLY A 104 14.38 -10.07 -3.17
N PRO A 105 15.55 -10.64 -2.84
CA PRO A 105 15.77 -12.07 -2.93
C PRO A 105 14.78 -12.85 -2.05
N PHE A 106 14.34 -14.00 -2.56
CA PHE A 106 13.57 -14.96 -1.77
C PHE A 106 14.36 -15.39 -0.52
N GLY A 107 13.72 -15.36 0.64
CA GLY A 107 14.28 -15.91 1.88
C GLY A 107 15.34 -15.05 2.58
N GLY A 108 15.59 -13.82 2.12
CA GLY A 108 16.40 -12.86 2.87
C GLY A 108 15.66 -12.44 4.15
N SER A 109 16.11 -12.93 5.29
CA SER A 109 15.61 -12.51 6.60
C SER A 109 16.45 -11.35 7.14
N PRO A 110 15.83 -10.22 7.53
CA PRO A 110 14.40 -9.92 7.44
C PRO A 110 14.00 -9.44 6.04
N ALA A 111 12.76 -9.75 5.62
CA ALA A 111 12.17 -9.16 4.43
C ALA A 111 12.15 -7.62 4.59
N PRO A 112 12.38 -6.84 3.51
CA PRO A 112 12.27 -5.39 3.58
C PRO A 112 10.89 -4.98 4.14
N PRO A 113 10.81 -3.92 4.96
CA PRO A 113 9.53 -3.48 5.49
C PRO A 113 8.59 -3.09 4.35
N ALA A 114 7.31 -3.43 4.48
CA ALA A 114 6.29 -3.14 3.46
C ALA A 114 6.12 -1.63 3.19
N GLN A 115 6.45 -0.80 4.19
CA GLN A 115 6.45 0.64 4.08
C GLN A 115 7.46 1.25 5.06
N THR A 116 7.89 2.47 4.78
CA THR A 116 8.67 3.30 5.70
C THR A 116 7.86 4.55 6.04
N ASN A 117 7.47 4.70 7.31
CA ASN A 117 6.74 5.87 7.76
C ASN A 117 7.64 7.11 7.75
N LEU A 118 7.10 8.24 7.30
CA LEU A 118 7.79 9.52 7.33
C LEU A 118 7.47 10.27 8.63
N THR A 119 8.46 10.98 9.16
CA THR A 119 8.31 11.84 10.35
C THR A 119 7.98 13.28 10.00
N THR A 120 8.08 13.64 8.72
CA THR A 120 7.76 14.97 8.19
C THR A 120 6.56 14.89 7.25
N ASN A 121 5.81 16.00 7.18
CA ASN A 121 4.76 16.17 6.20
C ASN A 121 5.36 16.79 4.93
N PRO A 122 5.38 16.08 3.77
CA PRO A 122 5.87 16.63 2.50
C PRO A 122 5.07 17.84 1.98
N CYS A 123 3.92 18.13 2.60
CA CYS A 123 3.00 19.20 2.25
C CYS A 123 2.84 20.27 3.34
N ALA A 124 3.76 20.31 4.31
CA ALA A 124 3.82 21.40 5.30
C ALA A 124 4.60 22.61 4.79
#